data_AF-A0A9X1SZ32-F1
#
_entry.id   AF-A0A9X1SZ32-F1
#
_cell.length_a   1.000
_cell.length_b   1.000
_cell.length_c   1.000
_cell.angle_alpha   90.00
_cell.angle_beta   90.00
_cell.angle_gamma   90.00
#
_symmetry.space_group_name_H-M   'P 1'
#
loop_
_entity.id
_entity.type
_entity.pdbx_description
1 polymer ?
#
loop_
_entity_poly.entity_id
_entity_poly.type
_entity_poly.pdbx_seq_one_letter_code
_entity_poly.pdbx_strand_id
1 'polypeptide(L)'
;MGTLLGNAPQESEADDEAAPGSVVAFPYDRMTVDQFRHRFPRARWRDDIKAWWVPGKTASRRIGRWLAEQEAEADAHADARGRDAFAFEPIVSPYLEIGRAGFQIRTPYSKTVVEELREIRFARWDGDLRLWHVPFRSFEDLRSHWTAIEAAARRNEPAERARRAEARKGSEDELKAKARSTERRKRRYPVLPDALPPPGVPVAISYGIVVFTEITGELVDPAAVSDLYPGATENHVWGLWRAPSLKELLSTWPAKAVPDPPGDWWLPTIEELRPARRAARVREGTDTVRRG
;
A
#
# COMPACT_ATOMS: atom_id res chain seq x y z
N MET A 1 -18.90 -63.38 -31.22
CA MET A 1 -19.22 -63.11 -29.80
C MET A 1 -17.93 -62.59 -29.16
N GLY A 2 -17.70 -61.34 -28.80
CA GLY A 2 -18.43 -60.07 -28.78
C GLY A 2 -17.45 -59.08 -28.11
N THR A 3 -17.33 -57.88 -28.68
CA THR A 3 -16.44 -56.76 -28.30
C THR A 3 -16.70 -56.23 -26.89
N LEU A 4 -15.68 -55.59 -26.25
CA LEU A 4 -15.67 -54.28 -25.53
C LEU A 4 -14.49 -54.23 -24.54
N LEU A 5 -13.46 -53.39 -24.79
CA LEU A 5 -13.22 -52.09 -24.13
C LEU A 5 -13.07 -52.21 -22.60
N GLY A 6 -11.94 -51.88 -21.99
CA GLY A 6 -11.59 -50.49 -21.85
C GLY A 6 -10.21 -50.26 -21.25
N ASN A 7 -9.50 -49.38 -21.94
CA ASN A 7 -8.33 -48.62 -21.54
C ASN A 7 -8.53 -48.05 -20.12
N ALA A 8 -7.60 -48.31 -19.19
CA ALA A 8 -7.54 -47.59 -17.93
C ALA A 8 -6.87 -46.23 -18.18
N PRO A 9 -7.53 -45.07 -18.00
CA PRO A 9 -6.85 -43.79 -18.09
C PRO A 9 -6.05 -43.58 -16.81
N GLN A 10 -4.73 -43.60 -16.94
CA GLN A 10 -3.79 -42.91 -16.06
C GLN A 10 -3.90 -41.40 -16.34
N GLU A 11 -4.89 -40.73 -15.76
CA GLU A 11 -5.00 -39.26 -15.70
C GLU A 11 -5.78 -38.97 -14.38
N SER A 12 -5.35 -38.16 -13.40
CA SER A 12 -4.71 -36.86 -13.48
C SER A 12 -4.12 -36.46 -12.10
N GLU A 13 -2.82 -36.70 -11.87
CA GLU A 13 -2.08 -35.98 -10.80
C GLU A 13 -1.46 -34.66 -11.32
N ALA A 14 -1.51 -34.42 -12.64
CA ALA A 14 -0.82 -33.30 -13.29
C ALA A 14 -1.72 -32.06 -13.58
N ASP A 15 -3.01 -32.08 -13.24
CA ASP A 15 -3.95 -31.00 -13.64
C ASP A 15 -4.38 -30.07 -12.48
N ASP A 16 -3.98 -30.38 -11.23
CA ASP A 16 -4.31 -29.57 -10.05
C ASP A 16 -3.32 -28.42 -9.79
N GLU A 17 -2.14 -28.42 -10.44
CA GLU A 17 -1.11 -27.38 -10.22
C GLU A 17 -1.43 -26.06 -10.95
N ALA A 18 -2.33 -26.10 -11.95
CA ALA A 18 -2.83 -24.93 -12.67
C ALA A 18 -4.21 -24.46 -12.19
N ALA A 19 -4.90 -25.24 -11.35
CA ALA A 19 -6.22 -24.89 -10.85
C ALA A 19 -6.13 -23.86 -9.72
N PRO A 20 -6.79 -22.68 -9.83
CA PRO A 20 -6.74 -21.66 -8.79
C PRO A 20 -7.37 -22.21 -7.50
N GLY A 21 -6.64 -22.13 -6.39
CA GLY A 21 -7.04 -22.63 -5.07
C GLY A 21 -6.34 -21.90 -3.94
N SER A 22 -6.67 -22.24 -2.69
CA SER A 22 -6.09 -21.61 -1.49
C SER A 22 -5.85 -22.63 -0.41
N VAL A 23 -4.85 -22.38 0.43
CA VAL A 23 -4.47 -23.26 1.54
C VAL A 23 -4.95 -22.69 2.88
N VAL A 24 -5.24 -23.57 3.84
CA VAL A 24 -5.58 -23.21 5.22
C VAL A 24 -5.00 -24.24 6.18
N ALA A 25 -4.41 -23.76 7.28
CA ALA A 25 -3.97 -24.59 8.39
C ALA A 25 -4.66 -24.12 9.67
N PHE A 26 -5.08 -25.07 10.50
CA PHE A 26 -5.66 -24.85 11.82
C PHE A 26 -5.29 -26.03 12.73
N PRO A 27 -5.31 -25.86 14.07
CA PRO A 27 -4.99 -26.94 15.01
C PRO A 27 -5.83 -28.19 14.75
N TYR A 28 -5.25 -29.38 14.93
CA TYR A 28 -5.96 -30.64 14.72
C TYR A 28 -6.98 -30.87 15.83
N ASP A 29 -8.24 -30.58 15.53
CA ASP A 29 -9.40 -30.94 16.35
C ASP A 29 -10.39 -31.75 15.49
N ARG A 30 -10.85 -32.89 16.02
CA ARG A 30 -11.69 -33.84 15.29
C ARG A 30 -13.03 -33.21 14.88
N MET A 31 -13.59 -32.38 15.76
CA MET A 31 -14.86 -31.69 15.50
C MET A 31 -14.70 -30.58 14.46
N THR A 32 -13.64 -29.78 14.54
CA THR A 32 -13.29 -28.74 13.55
C THR A 32 -12.99 -29.33 12.18
N VAL A 33 -12.29 -30.48 12.11
CA VAL A 33 -12.03 -31.20 10.85
C VAL A 33 -13.31 -31.73 10.22
N ASP A 34 -14.22 -32.31 11.01
CA ASP A 34 -15.50 -32.82 10.49
C ASP A 34 -16.38 -31.69 9.94
N GLN A 35 -16.47 -30.55 10.63
CA GLN A 35 -17.17 -29.36 10.15
C GLN A 35 -16.53 -28.78 8.88
N PHE A 36 -15.20 -28.70 8.84
CA PHE A 36 -14.45 -28.24 7.67
C PHE A 36 -14.72 -29.14 6.45
N ARG A 37 -14.69 -30.47 6.63
CA ARG A 37 -14.97 -31.44 5.54
C ARG A 37 -16.41 -31.39 5.08
N HIS A 38 -17.36 -31.12 5.98
CA HIS A 38 -18.76 -30.88 5.61
C HIS A 38 -18.90 -29.60 4.74
N ARG A 39 -18.22 -28.51 5.13
CA ARG A 39 -18.29 -27.21 4.43
C ARG A 39 -17.50 -27.15 3.12
N PHE A 40 -16.43 -27.93 3.03
CA PHE A 40 -15.53 -28.05 1.88
C PHE A 40 -15.32 -29.52 1.48
N PRO A 41 -16.32 -30.17 0.86
CA PRO A 41 -16.24 -31.60 0.54
C PRO A 41 -15.13 -31.97 -0.45
N ARG A 42 -14.64 -30.99 -1.23
CA ARG A 42 -13.57 -31.15 -2.22
C ARG A 42 -12.18 -30.72 -1.69
N ALA A 43 -12.07 -30.35 -0.42
CA ALA A 43 -10.77 -30.00 0.18
C ALA A 43 -9.89 -31.25 0.34
N ARG A 44 -8.58 -31.09 0.18
CA ARG A 44 -7.59 -32.18 0.28
C ARG A 44 -6.51 -31.81 1.28
N TRP A 45 -6.13 -32.75 2.14
CA TRP A 45 -4.95 -32.58 2.98
C TRP A 45 -3.69 -32.68 2.11
N ARG A 46 -2.79 -31.71 2.26
CA ARG A 46 -1.48 -31.69 1.61
C ARG A 46 -0.41 -31.84 2.68
N ASP A 47 0.28 -32.98 2.64
CA ASP A 47 1.22 -33.35 3.69
C ASP A 47 2.53 -32.55 3.64
N ASP A 48 2.91 -32.08 2.46
CA ASP A 48 4.10 -31.27 2.19
C ASP A 48 4.05 -29.89 2.85
N ILE A 49 2.87 -29.28 2.92
CA ILE A 49 2.63 -27.96 3.53
C ILE A 49 1.87 -28.05 4.87
N LYS A 50 1.56 -29.27 5.33
CA LYS A 50 0.76 -29.56 6.53
C LYS A 50 -0.50 -28.69 6.62
N ALA A 51 -1.21 -28.58 5.51
CA ALA A 51 -2.37 -27.72 5.37
C ALA A 51 -3.44 -28.34 4.48
N TRP A 52 -4.68 -27.87 4.62
CA TRP A 52 -5.77 -28.21 3.72
C TRP A 52 -5.75 -27.31 2.50
N TRP A 53 -5.76 -27.91 1.31
CA TRP A 53 -5.97 -27.21 0.04
C TRP A 53 -7.45 -27.23 -0.33
N VAL A 54 -7.99 -26.08 -0.70
CA VAL A 54 -9.38 -25.91 -1.16
C VAL A 54 -9.39 -25.46 -2.62
N PRO A 55 -10.06 -26.19 -3.53
CA PRO A 55 -10.13 -25.82 -4.93
C PRO A 55 -11.06 -24.62 -5.18
N GLY A 56 -10.70 -23.81 -6.18
CA GLY A 56 -11.55 -22.78 -6.78
C GLY A 56 -11.04 -21.35 -6.60
N LYS A 57 -11.36 -20.48 -7.57
CA LYS A 57 -10.96 -19.06 -7.60
C LYS A 57 -11.40 -18.25 -6.36
N THR A 58 -12.43 -18.71 -5.64
CA THR A 58 -12.94 -18.05 -4.42
C THR A 58 -12.61 -18.82 -3.15
N ALA A 59 -11.67 -19.77 -3.20
CA ALA A 59 -11.30 -20.62 -2.07
C ALA A 59 -10.90 -19.80 -0.84
N SER A 60 -10.00 -18.81 -1.01
CA SER A 60 -9.57 -17.93 0.08
C SER A 60 -10.75 -17.20 0.75
N ARG A 61 -11.71 -16.71 -0.04
CA ARG A 61 -12.91 -16.01 0.45
C ARG A 61 -13.79 -16.94 1.29
N ARG A 62 -14.01 -18.17 0.81
CA ARG A 62 -14.83 -19.15 1.53
C ARG A 62 -14.14 -19.61 2.82
N ILE A 63 -12.83 -19.84 2.77
CA ILE A 63 -12.01 -20.20 3.94
C ILE A 63 -12.09 -19.09 5.00
N GLY A 64 -11.81 -17.84 4.62
CA GLY A 64 -11.82 -16.71 5.56
C GLY A 64 -13.20 -16.48 6.18
N ARG A 65 -14.28 -16.70 5.41
CA ARG A 65 -15.64 -16.66 5.94
C ARG A 65 -15.90 -17.78 6.95
N TRP A 66 -15.53 -19.02 6.61
CA TRP A 66 -15.74 -20.15 7.50
C TRP A 66 -14.92 -20.02 8.79
N LEU A 67 -13.66 -19.59 8.72
CA LEU A 67 -12.87 -19.30 9.93
C LEU A 67 -13.53 -18.22 10.79
N ALA A 68 -14.05 -17.16 10.18
CA ALA A 68 -14.78 -16.12 10.92
C ALA A 68 -16.09 -16.64 11.53
N GLU A 69 -16.79 -17.57 10.87
CA GLU A 69 -17.98 -18.26 11.41
C GLU A 69 -17.61 -19.16 12.60
N GLN A 70 -16.51 -19.91 12.51
CA GLN A 70 -16.03 -20.79 13.58
C GLN A 70 -15.53 -20.01 14.80
N GLU A 71 -14.81 -18.91 14.61
CA GLU A 71 -14.39 -18.02 15.69
C GLU A 71 -15.59 -17.35 16.38
N ALA A 72 -16.64 -17.03 15.61
CA ALA A 72 -17.90 -16.49 16.15
C ALA A 72 -18.68 -17.54 16.95
N GLU A 73 -18.63 -18.81 16.54
CA GLU A 73 -19.31 -19.91 17.21
C GLU A 73 -18.58 -20.36 18.48
N ALA A 74 -17.24 -20.40 18.46
CA ALA A 74 -16.40 -20.74 19.61
C ALA A 74 -16.54 -19.74 20.77
N ASP A 75 -16.88 -18.49 20.47
CA ASP A 75 -17.00 -17.39 21.43
C ASP A 75 -18.38 -16.73 21.42
N ALA A 76 -19.42 -17.50 21.07
CA ALA A 76 -20.80 -17.02 20.97
C ALA A 76 -21.29 -16.31 22.24
N HIS A 77 -20.77 -16.72 23.41
CA HIS A 77 -21.07 -16.09 24.70
C HIS A 77 -20.45 -14.68 24.82
N ALA A 78 -19.19 -14.49 24.37
CA ALA A 78 -18.53 -13.19 24.38
C ALA A 78 -19.18 -12.23 23.37
N ASP A 79 -19.58 -12.75 22.19
CA ASP A 79 -20.33 -11.96 21.22
C ASP A 79 -21.75 -11.62 21.69
N ALA A 80 -22.41 -12.50 22.46
CA ALA A 80 -23.69 -12.18 23.10
C ALA A 80 -23.54 -11.01 24.09
N ARG A 81 -22.54 -11.06 24.96
CA ARG A 81 -22.24 -9.96 25.89
C ARG A 81 -21.96 -8.64 25.16
N GLY A 82 -21.19 -8.69 24.07
CA GLY A 82 -20.91 -7.52 23.25
C GLY A 82 -22.16 -6.94 22.57
N ARG A 83 -23.09 -7.80 22.12
CA ARG A 83 -24.39 -7.37 21.59
C ARG A 83 -25.25 -6.72 22.67
N ASP A 84 -25.30 -7.30 23.87
CA ASP A 84 -26.08 -6.75 24.98
C ASP A 84 -25.54 -5.39 25.41
N ALA A 85 -24.21 -5.23 25.47
CA ALA A 85 -23.55 -3.95 25.75
C ALA A 85 -23.87 -2.89 24.68
N PHE A 86 -23.82 -3.28 23.39
CA PHE A 86 -24.22 -2.39 22.30
C PHE A 86 -25.72 -2.03 22.35
N ALA A 87 -26.60 -2.97 22.70
CA ALA A 87 -28.03 -2.70 22.84
C ALA A 87 -28.33 -1.74 23.99
N PHE A 88 -27.53 -1.79 25.06
CA PHE A 88 -27.63 -0.88 26.19
C PHE A 88 -27.13 0.53 25.86
N GLU A 89 -25.95 0.65 25.24
CA GLU A 89 -25.34 1.93 24.90
C GLU A 89 -24.84 1.94 23.44
N PRO A 90 -25.73 2.14 22.46
CA PRO A 90 -25.36 2.03 21.06
C PRO A 90 -24.49 3.20 20.61
N ILE A 91 -23.49 2.88 19.78
CA ILE A 91 -22.75 3.88 19.02
C ILE A 91 -23.61 4.29 17.83
N VAL A 92 -24.01 5.56 17.77
CA VAL A 92 -24.78 6.11 16.64
C VAL A 92 -23.85 6.92 15.75
N SER A 93 -23.55 6.41 14.55
CA SER A 93 -22.69 7.10 13.60
C SER A 93 -22.96 6.68 12.16
N PRO A 94 -22.85 7.59 11.16
CA PRO A 94 -23.08 7.27 9.76
C PRO A 94 -22.06 6.28 9.16
N TYR A 95 -20.96 6.02 9.85
CA TYR A 95 -19.89 5.13 9.38
C TYR A 95 -19.98 3.71 9.98
N LEU A 96 -20.93 3.45 10.87
CA LEU A 96 -21.09 2.19 11.58
C LEU A 96 -22.41 1.51 11.20
N GLU A 97 -22.32 0.30 10.68
CA GLU A 97 -23.46 -0.56 10.36
C GLU A 97 -23.37 -1.87 11.16
N ILE A 98 -24.51 -2.45 11.50
CA ILE A 98 -24.57 -3.74 12.18
C ILE A 98 -24.71 -4.84 11.12
N GLY A 99 -23.71 -5.73 11.06
CA GLY A 99 -23.74 -6.94 10.23
C GLY A 99 -24.19 -8.17 11.01
N ARG A 100 -24.31 -9.31 10.31
CA ARG A 100 -24.69 -10.59 10.92
C ARG A 100 -23.68 -11.12 11.95
N ALA A 101 -22.40 -10.82 11.77
CA ALA A 101 -21.30 -11.39 12.58
C ALA A 101 -20.53 -10.32 13.38
N GLY A 102 -21.03 -9.09 13.44
CA GLY A 102 -20.36 -7.98 14.10
C GLY A 102 -20.65 -6.63 13.44
N PHE A 103 -19.84 -5.64 13.78
CA PHE A 103 -19.89 -4.29 13.24
C PHE A 103 -19.17 -4.19 11.89
N GLN A 104 -19.76 -3.42 10.98
CA GLN A 104 -19.22 -3.08 9.67
C GLN A 104 -18.95 -1.58 9.63
N ILE A 105 -17.69 -1.20 9.40
CA ILE A 105 -17.25 0.19 9.45
C ILE A 105 -16.84 0.66 8.06
N ARG A 106 -17.53 1.68 7.55
CA ARG A 106 -17.31 2.29 6.24
C ARG A 106 -16.89 3.74 6.41
N THR A 107 -15.60 4.00 6.34
CA THR A 107 -15.02 5.35 6.49
C THR A 107 -14.22 5.76 5.24
N PRO A 108 -14.14 7.07 4.94
CA PRO A 108 -13.13 7.57 4.00
C PRO A 108 -11.72 7.17 4.45
N TYR A 109 -10.83 6.89 3.50
CA TYR A 109 -9.46 6.53 3.82
C TYR A 109 -8.76 7.66 4.60
N SER A 110 -8.23 7.30 5.76
CA SER A 110 -7.39 8.16 6.59
C SER A 110 -6.39 7.28 7.31
N LYS A 111 -5.12 7.71 7.34
CA LYS A 111 -4.06 6.97 8.04
C LYS A 111 -4.40 6.78 9.52
N THR A 112 -4.91 7.84 10.16
CA THR A 112 -5.36 7.82 11.55
C THR A 112 -6.49 6.81 11.75
N VAL A 113 -7.50 6.79 10.87
CA VAL A 113 -8.60 5.81 10.98
C VAL A 113 -8.08 4.37 10.88
N VAL A 114 -7.14 4.12 9.97
CA VAL A 114 -6.53 2.79 9.81
C VAL A 114 -5.69 2.41 11.03
N GLU A 115 -4.94 3.35 11.60
CA GLU A 115 -4.15 3.14 12.82
C GLU A 115 -5.07 2.78 13.99
N GLU A 116 -6.12 3.57 14.26
CA GLU A 116 -7.10 3.30 15.33
C GLU A 116 -7.81 1.95 15.14
N LEU A 117 -8.24 1.62 13.91
CA LEU A 117 -8.94 0.36 13.62
C LEU A 117 -8.03 -0.87 13.75
N ARG A 118 -6.71 -0.71 13.68
CA ARG A 118 -5.76 -1.82 13.89
C ARG A 118 -5.52 -2.13 15.36
N GLU A 119 -5.71 -1.14 16.24
CA GLU A 119 -5.58 -1.34 17.69
C GLU A 119 -6.77 -2.11 18.27
N ILE A 120 -7.94 -2.05 17.62
CA ILE A 120 -9.13 -2.79 18.04
C ILE A 120 -8.91 -4.29 17.83
N ARG A 121 -9.09 -5.07 18.92
CA ARG A 121 -8.88 -6.51 18.89
C ARG A 121 -9.83 -7.20 17.89
N PHE A 122 -9.28 -8.13 17.11
CA PHE A 122 -10.00 -8.90 16.09
C PHE A 122 -10.60 -8.07 14.94
N ALA A 123 -10.27 -6.78 14.86
CA ALA A 123 -10.64 -5.97 13.70
C ALA A 123 -9.90 -6.45 12.46
N ARG A 124 -10.62 -6.56 11.35
CA ARG A 124 -10.06 -7.00 10.07
C ARG A 124 -10.57 -6.18 8.91
N TRP A 125 -9.70 -5.93 7.94
CA TRP A 125 -10.07 -5.32 6.68
C TRP A 125 -10.68 -6.35 5.73
N ASP A 126 -11.85 -6.04 5.18
CA ASP A 126 -12.46 -6.79 4.08
C ASP A 126 -12.18 -6.07 2.76
N GLY A 127 -11.23 -6.60 1.98
CA GLY A 127 -10.82 -6.01 0.72
C GLY A 127 -11.87 -6.05 -0.39
N ASP A 128 -12.81 -7.01 -0.34
CA ASP A 128 -13.86 -7.15 -1.33
C ASP A 128 -14.98 -6.12 -1.09
N LEU A 129 -15.42 -5.99 0.16
CA LEU A 129 -16.49 -5.06 0.55
C LEU A 129 -15.98 -3.64 0.86
N ARG A 130 -14.65 -3.48 0.91
CA ARG A 130 -13.92 -2.25 1.25
C ARG A 130 -14.40 -1.64 2.57
N LEU A 131 -14.53 -2.49 3.58
CA LEU A 131 -14.96 -2.11 4.93
C LEU A 131 -14.14 -2.83 5.99
N TRP A 132 -14.17 -2.31 7.22
CA TRP A 132 -13.64 -3.01 8.38
C TRP A 132 -14.73 -3.84 9.05
N HIS A 133 -14.38 -5.05 9.45
CA HIS A 133 -15.23 -5.93 10.24
C HIS A 133 -14.67 -6.01 11.66
N VAL A 134 -15.52 -5.76 12.65
CA VAL A 134 -15.18 -5.84 14.08
C VAL A 134 -16.21 -6.75 14.76
N PRO A 135 -15.82 -7.88 15.38
CA PRO A 135 -16.76 -8.75 16.09
C PRO A 135 -17.46 -8.05 17.26
N PHE A 136 -18.63 -8.57 17.67
CA PHE A 136 -19.41 -7.96 18.76
C PHE A 136 -18.65 -7.96 20.10
N ARG A 137 -17.87 -9.00 20.39
CA ARG A 137 -17.04 -9.08 21.61
C ARG A 137 -16.05 -7.93 21.77
N SER A 138 -15.66 -7.27 20.68
CA SER A 138 -14.73 -6.14 20.68
C SER A 138 -15.46 -4.80 20.81
N PHE A 139 -16.73 -4.80 21.23
CA PHE A 139 -17.54 -3.58 21.32
C PHE A 139 -16.94 -2.51 22.24
N GLU A 140 -16.46 -2.87 23.43
CA GLU A 140 -15.88 -1.91 24.37
C GLU A 140 -14.58 -1.27 23.82
N ASP A 141 -13.74 -2.08 23.17
CA ASP A 141 -12.55 -1.59 22.46
C ASP A 141 -12.97 -0.67 21.30
N LEU A 142 -13.96 -1.07 20.51
CA LEU A 142 -14.49 -0.23 19.43
C LEU A 142 -15.03 1.10 19.98
N ARG A 143 -15.73 1.08 21.11
CA ARG A 143 -16.31 2.26 21.75
C ARG A 143 -15.25 3.24 22.23
N SER A 144 -14.18 2.75 22.85
CA SER A 144 -13.10 3.61 23.36
C SER A 144 -12.37 4.35 22.23
N HIS A 145 -12.17 3.69 21.08
CA HIS A 145 -11.53 4.27 19.90
C HIS A 145 -12.48 5.07 18.99
N TRP A 146 -13.81 4.91 19.16
CA TRP A 146 -14.80 5.43 18.20
C TRP A 146 -14.71 6.94 17.99
N THR A 147 -14.49 7.70 19.07
CA THR A 147 -14.42 9.17 19.01
C THR A 147 -13.29 9.65 18.10
N ALA A 148 -12.11 9.02 18.18
CA ALA A 148 -10.96 9.32 17.33
C ALA A 148 -11.21 8.91 15.87
N ILE A 149 -11.79 7.73 15.66
CA ILE A 149 -12.16 7.20 14.35
C ILE A 149 -13.15 8.14 13.66
N GLU A 150 -14.23 8.53 14.33
CA GLU A 150 -15.28 9.38 13.75
C GLU A 150 -14.75 10.78 13.46
N ALA A 151 -14.00 11.39 14.38
CA ALA A 151 -13.39 12.69 14.16
C ALA A 151 -12.38 12.67 13.00
N ALA A 152 -11.61 11.59 12.83
CA ALA A 152 -10.71 11.43 11.70
C ALA A 152 -11.46 11.16 10.39
N ALA A 153 -12.57 10.42 10.41
CA ALA A 153 -13.43 10.18 9.25
C ALA A 153 -14.08 11.48 8.76
N ARG A 154 -14.72 12.24 9.66
CA ARG A 154 -15.37 13.53 9.33
C ARG A 154 -14.38 14.54 8.73
N ARG A 155 -13.19 14.68 9.32
CA ARG A 155 -12.13 15.56 8.79
C ARG A 155 -11.68 15.19 7.37
N ASN A 156 -11.80 13.92 7.00
CA ASN A 156 -11.38 13.39 5.71
C ASN A 156 -12.53 13.18 4.74
N GLU A 157 -13.74 13.63 5.07
CA GLU A 157 -14.82 13.69 4.10
C GLU A 157 -14.41 14.54 2.89
N PRO A 158 -14.74 14.10 1.67
CA PRO A 158 -14.42 14.84 0.45
C PRO A 158 -14.88 16.31 0.49
N ALA A 159 -16.04 16.58 1.08
CA ALA A 159 -16.60 17.93 1.24
C ALA A 159 -15.75 18.81 2.18
N GLU A 160 -15.36 18.30 3.34
CA GLU A 160 -14.49 19.02 4.29
C GLU A 160 -13.05 19.15 3.79
N ARG A 161 -12.56 18.20 2.99
CA ARG A 161 -11.29 18.37 2.25
C ARG A 161 -11.37 19.47 1.21
N ALA A 162 -12.47 19.54 0.45
CA ALA A 162 -12.68 20.59 -0.55
C ALA A 162 -12.79 21.97 0.12
N ARG A 163 -13.54 22.08 1.22
CA ARG A 163 -13.68 23.32 1.99
C ARG A 163 -12.36 23.82 2.56
N ARG A 164 -11.51 22.92 3.08
CA ARG A 164 -10.15 23.28 3.55
C ARG A 164 -9.19 23.64 2.41
N ALA A 165 -9.32 23.01 1.25
CA ALA A 165 -8.55 23.37 0.07
C ALA A 165 -8.94 24.77 -0.42
N GLU A 166 -10.24 25.08 -0.46
CA GLU A 166 -10.74 26.41 -0.84
C GLU A 166 -10.39 27.48 0.20
N ALA A 167 -10.40 27.16 1.50
CA ALA A 167 -9.96 28.10 2.55
C ALA A 167 -8.43 28.34 2.57
N ARG A 168 -7.63 27.39 2.06
CA ARG A 168 -6.19 27.57 1.86
C ARG A 168 -5.83 28.22 0.52
N LYS A 169 -6.83 28.45 -0.33
CA LYS A 169 -6.64 29.02 -1.65
C LYS A 169 -6.20 30.48 -1.51
N GLY A 170 -5.00 30.79 -2.01
CA GLY A 170 -4.38 32.10 -1.90
C GLY A 170 -3.47 32.29 -0.69
N SER A 171 -3.17 31.24 0.10
CA SER A 171 -2.14 31.35 1.14
C SER A 171 -0.74 31.48 0.52
N GLU A 172 0.18 32.15 1.22
CA GLU A 172 1.58 32.23 0.80
C GLU A 172 2.21 30.84 0.64
N ASP A 173 1.80 29.87 1.48
CA ASP A 173 2.25 28.49 1.38
C ASP A 173 1.80 27.80 0.08
N GLU A 174 0.58 28.09 -0.39
CA GLU A 174 0.09 27.57 -1.67
C GLU A 174 0.84 28.20 -2.84
N LEU A 175 1.07 29.51 -2.80
CA LEU A 175 1.86 30.23 -3.81
C LEU A 175 3.30 29.67 -3.88
N LYS A 176 3.95 29.48 -2.73
CA LYS A 176 5.29 28.87 -2.64
C LYS A 176 5.29 27.42 -3.11
N ALA A 177 4.25 26.63 -2.79
CA ALA A 177 4.12 25.25 -3.25
C ALA A 177 3.90 25.18 -4.77
N LYS A 178 3.11 26.08 -5.34
CA LYS A 178 2.87 26.21 -6.78
C LYS A 178 4.14 26.64 -7.52
N ALA A 179 4.88 27.61 -6.96
CA ALA A 179 6.19 28.02 -7.48
C ALA A 179 7.18 26.85 -7.49
N ARG A 180 7.32 26.12 -6.36
CA ARG A 180 8.13 24.89 -6.25
C ARG A 180 7.73 23.83 -7.27
N SER A 181 6.42 23.59 -7.44
CA SER A 181 5.92 22.60 -8.40
C SER A 181 6.20 23.00 -9.85
N THR A 182 6.01 24.28 -10.16
CA THR A 182 6.27 24.84 -11.50
C THR A 182 7.76 24.75 -11.83
N GLU A 183 8.64 25.08 -10.88
CA GLU A 183 10.08 24.98 -11.10
C GLU A 183 10.54 23.53 -11.28
N ARG A 184 10.04 22.59 -10.45
CA ARG A 184 10.34 21.16 -10.62
C ARG A 184 9.91 20.61 -11.98
N ARG A 185 8.84 21.15 -12.59
CA ARG A 185 8.39 20.75 -13.94
C ARG A 185 9.34 21.20 -15.04
N LYS A 186 10.12 22.28 -14.83
CA LYS A 186 11.16 22.71 -15.79
C LYS A 186 12.35 21.75 -15.85
N ARG A 187 12.48 20.86 -14.85
CA ARG A 187 13.55 19.84 -14.77
C ARG A 187 14.95 20.40 -15.01
N ARG A 188 15.22 21.53 -14.37
CA ARG A 188 16.54 22.16 -14.33
C ARG A 188 17.07 22.18 -12.90
N TYR A 189 18.37 22.27 -12.75
CA TYR A 189 19.05 22.34 -11.46
C TYR A 189 20.31 23.20 -11.61
N PRO A 190 20.62 24.10 -10.66
CA PRO A 190 21.83 24.91 -10.70
C PRO A 190 23.04 24.01 -10.44
N VAL A 191 24.08 24.15 -11.27
CA VAL A 191 25.36 23.43 -11.10
C VAL A 191 26.52 24.40 -11.33
N LEU A 192 27.60 24.21 -10.57
CA LEU A 192 28.84 24.93 -10.79
C LEU A 192 29.56 24.49 -12.09
N PRO A 193 29.98 25.43 -12.96
CA PRO A 193 30.75 25.13 -14.17
C PRO A 193 32.06 24.36 -13.92
N ASP A 194 32.70 24.59 -12.77
CA ASP A 194 33.96 23.96 -12.39
C ASP A 194 33.79 22.54 -11.82
N ALA A 195 32.55 22.13 -11.55
CA ALA A 195 32.22 20.84 -10.94
C ALA A 195 31.02 20.19 -11.63
N LEU A 196 31.07 20.02 -12.95
CA LEU A 196 29.95 19.49 -13.73
C LEU A 196 29.67 18.01 -13.43
N PRO A 197 28.38 17.61 -13.37
CA PRO A 197 28.02 16.21 -13.23
C PRO A 197 28.36 15.40 -14.48
N PRO A 198 28.76 14.12 -14.35
CA PRO A 198 29.01 13.26 -15.48
C PRO A 198 27.72 13.05 -16.31
N PRO A 199 27.76 13.31 -17.64
CA PRO A 199 26.58 13.17 -18.47
C PRO A 199 26.12 11.72 -18.55
N GLY A 200 24.81 11.49 -18.52
CA GLY A 200 24.23 10.14 -18.64
C GLY A 200 24.41 9.23 -17.41
N VAL A 201 25.06 9.71 -16.34
CA VAL A 201 25.27 8.94 -15.11
C VAL A 201 24.26 9.40 -14.05
N PRO A 202 23.60 8.46 -13.33
CA PRO A 202 22.75 8.82 -12.19
C PRO A 202 23.57 9.46 -11.06
N VAL A 203 23.21 10.69 -10.71
CA VAL A 203 23.78 11.46 -9.60
C VAL A 203 22.67 11.88 -8.64
N ALA A 204 23.00 12.01 -7.37
CA ALA A 204 22.10 12.57 -6.37
C ALA A 204 22.26 14.09 -6.32
N ILE A 205 21.13 14.77 -6.19
CA ILE A 205 20.99 16.20 -5.89
C ILE A 205 20.08 16.36 -4.67
N SER A 206 19.93 17.58 -4.17
CA SER A 206 19.03 17.90 -3.03
C SER A 206 17.57 17.43 -3.21
N TYR A 207 17.13 17.15 -4.44
CA TYR A 207 15.78 16.66 -4.76
C TYR A 207 15.67 15.15 -5.02
N GLY A 208 16.79 14.42 -5.00
CA GLY A 208 16.85 12.99 -5.28
C GLY A 208 17.80 12.63 -6.42
N ILE A 209 17.69 11.41 -6.94
CA ILE A 209 18.60 10.90 -8.00
C ILE A 209 18.07 11.29 -9.39
N VAL A 210 18.93 11.94 -10.17
CA VAL A 210 18.66 12.43 -11.53
C VAL A 210 19.76 12.03 -12.50
N VAL A 211 19.47 12.11 -13.81
CA VAL A 211 20.48 12.03 -14.86
C VAL A 211 20.48 13.36 -15.59
N PHE A 212 21.61 14.06 -15.57
CA PHE A 212 21.77 15.29 -16.35
C PHE A 212 21.85 14.93 -17.84
N THR A 213 21.06 15.63 -18.65
CA THR A 213 20.99 15.46 -20.11
C THR A 213 21.79 16.52 -20.83
N GLU A 214 21.82 17.74 -20.29
CA GLU A 214 22.45 18.89 -20.92
C GLU A 214 22.80 19.94 -19.88
N ILE A 215 23.92 20.64 -20.07
CA ILE A 215 24.26 21.86 -19.33
C ILE A 215 24.15 23.01 -20.31
N THR A 216 23.22 23.92 -20.07
CA THR A 216 22.81 24.95 -21.04
C THR A 216 23.81 26.11 -21.14
N GLY A 217 24.61 26.33 -20.10
CA GLY A 217 25.47 27.51 -19.97
C GLY A 217 24.73 28.80 -19.60
N GLU A 218 23.40 28.78 -19.47
CA GLU A 218 22.61 29.91 -18.97
C GLU A 218 22.88 30.11 -17.48
N LEU A 219 23.28 31.32 -17.08
CA LEU A 219 23.53 31.68 -15.69
C LEU A 219 22.22 31.70 -14.87
N VAL A 220 22.33 31.25 -13.63
CA VAL A 220 21.24 31.27 -12.65
C VAL A 220 21.14 32.68 -12.07
N ASP A 221 19.93 33.24 -12.05
CA ASP A 221 19.61 34.44 -11.26
C ASP A 221 19.33 34.01 -9.80
N PRO A 222 20.25 34.26 -8.84
CA PRO A 222 20.12 33.78 -7.47
C PRO A 222 18.96 34.47 -6.73
N ALA A 223 18.66 35.73 -7.07
CA ALA A 223 17.58 36.47 -6.42
C ALA A 223 16.21 35.88 -6.77
N ALA A 224 16.06 35.36 -7.99
CA ALA A 224 14.81 34.74 -8.44
C ALA A 224 14.59 33.31 -7.89
N VAL A 225 15.65 32.64 -7.42
CA VAL A 225 15.57 31.20 -7.08
C VAL A 225 16.08 30.83 -5.69
N SER A 226 16.49 31.79 -4.86
CA SER A 226 17.02 31.58 -3.50
C SER A 226 16.08 30.75 -2.60
N ASP A 227 14.77 30.95 -2.72
CA ASP A 227 13.74 30.17 -2.01
C ASP A 227 13.74 28.67 -2.39
N LEU A 228 14.22 28.34 -3.59
CA LEU A 228 14.20 26.99 -4.16
C LEU A 228 15.57 26.32 -4.07
N TYR A 229 16.63 27.10 -4.27
CA TYR A 229 18.03 26.69 -4.27
C TYR A 229 18.85 27.67 -3.40
N PRO A 230 18.82 27.52 -2.06
CA PRO A 230 19.49 28.46 -1.15
C PRO A 230 21.02 28.56 -1.34
N GLY A 231 21.64 27.56 -1.97
CA GLY A 231 23.07 27.55 -2.29
C GLY A 231 23.43 28.06 -3.68
N ALA A 232 22.45 28.44 -4.51
CA ALA A 232 22.72 28.95 -5.85
C ALA A 232 23.35 30.35 -5.79
N THR A 233 24.39 30.54 -6.60
CA THR A 233 25.11 31.80 -6.76
C THR A 233 25.11 32.23 -8.22
N GLU A 234 25.53 33.47 -8.50
CA GLU A 234 25.62 34.05 -9.85
C GLU A 234 26.57 33.30 -10.79
N ASN A 235 27.42 32.42 -10.24
CA ASN A 235 28.33 31.57 -11.01
C ASN A 235 27.73 30.22 -11.41
N HIS A 236 26.52 29.89 -10.94
CA HIS A 236 25.87 28.63 -11.32
C HIS A 236 25.26 28.73 -12.71
N VAL A 237 25.29 27.62 -13.44
CA VAL A 237 24.61 27.46 -14.72
C VAL A 237 23.47 26.45 -14.61
N TRP A 238 22.49 26.54 -15.50
CA TRP A 238 21.39 25.58 -15.54
C TRP A 238 21.79 24.24 -16.19
N GLY A 239 21.64 23.15 -15.44
CA GLY A 239 21.67 21.78 -15.95
C GLY A 239 20.27 21.20 -16.09
N LEU A 240 19.91 20.73 -17.28
CA LEU A 240 18.68 19.98 -17.55
C LEU A 240 18.84 18.53 -17.14
N TRP A 241 17.79 17.95 -16.56
CA TRP A 241 17.81 16.59 -16.08
C TRP A 241 16.55 15.80 -16.41
N ARG A 242 16.68 14.47 -16.34
CA ARG A 242 15.56 13.53 -16.39
C ARG A 242 15.62 12.55 -15.23
N ALA A 243 14.47 11.92 -14.94
CA ALA A 243 14.46 10.80 -14.02
C ALA A 243 15.28 9.63 -14.60
N PRO A 244 16.10 8.94 -13.78
CA PRO A 244 16.82 7.75 -14.20
C PRO A 244 15.83 6.60 -14.43
N SER A 245 16.15 5.75 -15.42
CA SER A 245 15.50 4.46 -15.64
C SER A 245 15.91 3.45 -14.58
N LEU A 246 15.13 2.38 -14.43
CA LEU A 246 15.49 1.29 -13.52
C LEU A 246 16.84 0.67 -13.89
N LYS A 247 17.11 0.48 -15.19
CA LYS A 247 18.38 -0.05 -15.69
C LYS A 247 19.57 0.79 -15.22
N GLU A 248 19.50 2.11 -15.41
CA GLU A 248 20.55 3.03 -14.98
C GLU A 248 20.79 2.97 -13.47
N LEU A 249 19.72 2.94 -12.67
CA LEU A 249 19.82 2.83 -11.21
C LEU A 249 20.42 1.51 -10.74
N LEU A 250 20.19 0.41 -11.47
CA LEU A 250 20.77 -0.90 -11.16
C LEU A 250 22.25 -0.97 -11.57
N SER A 251 22.63 -0.32 -12.66
CA SER A 251 24.02 -0.25 -13.14
C SER A 251 24.89 0.74 -12.36
N THR A 252 24.30 1.61 -11.53
CA THR A 252 25.06 2.59 -10.74
C THR A 252 25.71 1.93 -9.53
N TRP A 253 27.02 2.10 -9.40
CA TRP A 253 27.78 1.69 -8.22
C TRP A 253 27.57 2.68 -7.07
N PRO A 254 27.24 2.20 -5.85
CA PRO A 254 26.98 3.07 -4.72
C PRO A 254 28.26 3.74 -4.21
N ALA A 255 28.17 5.03 -3.88
CA ALA A 255 29.19 5.69 -3.09
C ALA A 255 29.18 5.17 -1.63
N LYS A 256 30.35 5.18 -0.99
CA LYS A 256 30.50 4.76 0.42
C LYS A 256 29.77 5.71 1.38
N ALA A 257 29.83 7.00 1.10
CA ALA A 257 29.21 8.06 1.90
C ALA A 257 28.92 9.27 1.02
N VAL A 258 28.00 10.11 1.47
CA VAL A 258 27.77 11.44 0.90
C VAL A 258 28.96 12.34 1.30
N PRO A 259 29.48 13.18 0.40
CA PRO A 259 30.49 14.18 0.74
C PRO A 259 30.02 15.12 1.86
N ASP A 260 30.93 15.54 2.73
CA ASP A 260 30.68 16.54 3.79
C ASP A 260 31.69 17.69 3.66
N PRO A 261 31.26 18.92 3.29
CA PRO A 261 29.89 19.28 2.95
C PRO A 261 29.45 18.70 1.59
N PRO A 262 28.14 18.49 1.39
CA PRO A 262 27.62 18.06 0.09
C PRO A 262 27.76 19.22 -0.92
N GLY A 263 28.34 18.92 -2.09
CA GLY A 263 28.29 19.83 -3.24
C GLY A 263 26.91 19.87 -3.90
N ASP A 264 26.81 20.52 -5.05
CA ASP A 264 25.54 20.62 -5.81
C ASP A 264 24.96 19.24 -6.18
N TRP A 265 25.86 18.28 -6.40
CA TRP A 265 25.54 16.87 -6.69
C TRP A 265 26.59 15.94 -6.08
N TRP A 266 26.23 14.67 -5.91
CA TRP A 266 27.14 13.61 -5.46
C TRP A 266 26.78 12.26 -6.10
N LEU A 267 27.70 11.30 -6.00
CA LEU A 267 27.40 9.91 -6.36
C LEU A 267 26.47 9.30 -5.30
N PRO A 268 25.36 8.68 -5.70
CA PRO A 268 24.34 8.22 -4.76
C PRO A 268 24.85 7.06 -3.90
N THR A 269 24.48 7.08 -2.63
CA THR A 269 24.75 5.99 -1.69
C THR A 269 23.76 4.82 -1.88
N ILE A 270 24.06 3.67 -1.28
CA ILE A 270 23.15 2.51 -1.34
C ILE A 270 21.78 2.81 -0.69
N GLU A 271 21.75 3.63 0.35
CA GLU A 271 20.51 4.02 1.05
C GLU A 271 19.63 4.95 0.21
N GLU A 272 20.22 5.76 -0.68
CA GLU A 272 19.48 6.57 -1.66
C GLU A 272 19.03 5.73 -2.87
N LEU A 273 19.86 4.78 -3.31
CA LEU A 273 19.56 3.91 -4.47
C LEU A 273 18.41 2.94 -4.19
N ARG A 274 18.32 2.36 -2.98
CA ARG A 274 17.26 1.41 -2.60
C ARG A 274 15.83 1.96 -2.80
N PRO A 275 15.45 3.12 -2.24
CA PRO A 275 14.13 3.71 -2.47
C PRO A 275 13.95 4.16 -3.93
N ALA A 276 14.99 4.70 -4.59
CA ALA A 276 14.90 5.11 -5.99
C ALA A 276 14.61 3.93 -6.93
N ARG A 277 15.28 2.78 -6.74
CA ARG A 277 15.05 1.54 -7.50
C ARG A 277 13.63 1.02 -7.31
N ARG A 278 13.09 1.06 -6.08
CA ARG A 278 11.71 0.67 -5.78
C ARG A 278 10.71 1.59 -6.50
N ALA A 279 10.92 2.90 -6.45
CA ALA A 279 10.06 3.86 -7.14
C ALA A 279 10.10 3.70 -8.67
N ALA A 280 11.28 3.45 -9.25
CA ALA A 280 11.43 3.21 -10.69
C ALA A 280 10.71 1.93 -11.14
N ARG A 281 10.80 0.83 -10.38
CA ARG A 281 10.04 -0.41 -10.66
C ARG A 281 8.54 -0.17 -10.72
N VAL A 282 8.00 0.57 -9.77
CA VAL A 282 6.57 0.90 -9.75
C VAL A 282 6.20 1.70 -10.99
N ARG A 283 6.96 2.76 -11.30
CA ARG A 283 6.69 3.64 -12.46
C ARG A 283 6.72 2.90 -13.80
N GLU A 284 7.70 2.03 -14.02
CA GLU A 284 7.80 1.23 -15.25
C GLU A 284 6.71 0.14 -15.32
N GLY A 285 6.32 -0.42 -14.17
CA GLY A 285 5.18 -1.33 -14.06
C GLY A 285 3.83 -0.70 -14.38
N THR A 286 3.60 0.57 -14.01
CA THR A 286 2.37 1.28 -14.40
C THR A 286 2.34 1.72 -15.86
N ASP A 287 3.49 2.06 -16.45
CA ASP A 287 3.58 2.46 -17.85
C ASP A 287 3.35 1.28 -18.81
N THR A 288 3.75 0.07 -18.41
CA THR A 288 3.46 -1.16 -19.16
C THR A 288 1.97 -1.52 -19.13
N VAL A 289 1.30 -1.36 -17.98
CA VAL A 289 -0.16 -1.58 -17.85
C VAL A 289 -1.00 -0.55 -18.62
N ARG A 290 -0.49 0.67 -18.85
CA ARG A 290 -1.21 1.71 -19.63
C ARG A 290 -1.06 1.56 -21.15
N ARG A 291 -0.11 0.75 -21.63
CA ARG A 291 0.17 0.56 -23.06
C ARG A 291 -0.29 -0.79 -23.61
N GLY A 292 -0.78 -1.70 -22.76
CA GLY A 292 -1.43 -2.95 -23.15
C GLY A 292 -2.94 -2.83 -23.03
#